data_AF-A0A7C2ZQN1-F1
#
_entry.id   AF-A0A7C2ZQN1-F1
#
_cell.length_a   1.000
_cell.length_b   1.000
_cell.length_c   1.000
_cell.angle_alpha   90.00
_cell.angle_beta   90.00
_cell.angle_gamma   90.00
#
_symmetry.space_group_name_H-M   'P 1'
#
loop_
_entity.id
_entity.type
_entity.pdbx_description
1 polymer ?
#
loop_
_entity_poly.entity_id
_entity_poly.type
_entity_poly.pdbx_seq_one_letter_code
_entity_poly.pdbx_strand_id
1 'polypeptide(L)'
;MHLLLIAFYLTILTFYLGTLIYALPIPVTGLKRWGPRLLNDAFFIAILISSIEIILGFVDYLRQILGGDWSTYLGFVKGMIVFRSTAIMIMSALASTLSKIIPGIARIITIGINMVSASLYALMLLYFLGLVIFYGMASLVSLGVALMAVPFRISRAAGAFLVSFALVFYLALPLYPQFLLFIASPLPRSALDVSIVYGNVYCSPGCFLDGGFVGIKVGNDYIGPVKLGTGRQDDPFDAEEIHDVQRLYILRCHGTQVLHKHV
;
A
#
# COMPACT_ATOMS: atom_id res chain seq x y z
N MET A 1 -3.83 9.01 32.23
CA MET A 1 -2.83 9.73 33.03
C MET A 1 -2.50 9.05 34.36
N HIS A 2 -3.43 8.40 35.05
CA HIS A 2 -3.13 7.66 36.29
C HIS A 2 -2.07 6.55 36.14
N LEU A 3 -2.02 5.86 35.00
CA LEU A 3 -1.02 4.80 34.75
C LEU A 3 0.42 5.33 34.63
N LEU A 4 0.61 6.57 34.15
CA LEU A 4 1.94 7.18 34.06
C LEU A 4 2.48 7.53 35.45
N LEU A 5 1.60 8.01 36.34
CA LEU A 5 1.92 8.26 37.75
C LEU A 5 2.30 6.96 38.47
N ILE A 6 1.57 5.86 38.20
CA ILE A 6 1.93 4.53 38.69
C ILE A 6 3.32 4.12 38.17
N ALA A 7 3.58 4.29 36.86
CA ALA A 7 4.89 4.00 36.27
C ALA A 7 6.03 4.78 36.94
N PHE A 8 5.78 6.05 37.30
CA PHE A 8 6.75 6.87 38.02
C PHE A 8 7.06 6.32 39.42
N TYR A 9 6.05 5.95 40.21
CA TYR A 9 6.26 5.32 41.52
C TYR A 9 6.97 3.97 41.42
N LEU A 10 6.65 3.15 40.42
CA LEU A 10 7.35 1.89 40.12
C LEU A 10 8.82 2.13 39.76
N THR A 11 9.10 3.20 39.03
CA THR A 11 10.47 3.59 38.66
C THR A 11 11.27 3.99 39.89
N ILE A 12 10.70 4.80 40.78
CA ILE A 12 11.30 5.17 42.07
C ILE A 12 11.54 3.94 42.96
N LEU A 13 10.56 3.02 43.02
CA LEU A 13 10.70 1.77 43.76
C LEU A 13 11.87 0.93 43.22
N THR A 14 12.00 0.83 41.89
CA THR A 14 13.09 0.11 41.23
C THR A 14 14.45 0.75 41.51
N PHE A 15 14.51 2.08 41.56
CA PHE A 15 15.71 2.82 41.96
C PHE A 15 16.11 2.50 43.41
N TYR A 16 15.17 2.58 44.36
CA TYR A 16 15.44 2.26 45.77
C TYR A 16 15.82 0.80 46.00
N LEU A 17 15.21 -0.14 45.27
CA LEU A 17 15.62 -1.55 45.30
C LEU A 17 17.05 -1.71 44.77
N GLY A 18 17.40 -1.00 43.70
CA GLY A 18 18.75 -0.98 43.14
C GLY A 18 19.79 -0.46 44.13
N THR A 19 19.53 0.66 44.80
CA THR A 19 20.44 1.23 45.80
C THR A 19 20.55 0.35 47.04
N LEU A 20 19.45 -0.22 47.52
CA LEU A 20 19.43 -1.14 48.66
C LEU A 20 20.28 -2.39 48.40
N ILE A 21 20.10 -3.02 47.23
CA ILE A 21 20.88 -4.19 46.82
C ILE A 21 22.36 -3.84 46.68
N TYR A 22 22.68 -2.65 46.20
CA TYR A 22 24.06 -2.20 46.02
C TYR A 22 24.77 -1.89 47.35
N ALA A 23 24.05 -1.29 48.30
CA ALA A 23 24.56 -0.93 49.63
C ALA A 23 24.71 -2.13 50.59
N LEU A 24 24.06 -3.26 50.29
CA LEU A 24 24.05 -4.42 51.16
C LEU A 24 25.47 -5.03 51.32
N PRO A 25 25.96 -5.24 52.56
CA PRO A 25 27.26 -5.84 52.82
C PRO A 25 27.20 -7.38 52.71
N ILE A 26 26.64 -7.91 51.61
CA ILE A 26 26.49 -9.35 51.38
C ILE A 26 27.43 -9.79 50.24
N PRO A 27 28.28 -10.82 50.43
CA PRO A 27 29.22 -11.31 49.42
C PRO A 27 28.56 -12.22 48.37
N VAL A 28 27.30 -11.98 47.98
CA VAL A 28 26.62 -12.74 46.92
C VAL A 28 26.79 -11.99 45.60
N THR A 29 27.74 -12.42 44.78
CA THR A 29 28.10 -11.79 43.50
C THR A 29 26.92 -11.73 42.52
N GLY A 30 26.05 -12.73 42.53
CA GLY A 30 24.84 -12.77 41.70
C GLY A 30 23.89 -11.61 41.99
N LEU A 31 23.50 -11.46 43.26
CA LEU A 31 22.58 -10.40 43.71
C LEU A 31 23.20 -9.00 43.55
N LYS A 32 24.50 -8.85 43.86
CA LYS A 32 25.19 -7.56 43.77
C LYS A 32 25.28 -7.02 42.34
N ARG A 33 25.28 -7.89 41.32
CA ARG A 33 25.22 -7.49 39.90
C ARG A 33 23.85 -6.92 39.48
N TRP A 34 22.78 -7.21 40.21
CA TRP A 34 21.45 -6.66 39.92
C TRP A 34 21.29 -5.22 40.38
N GLY A 35 21.94 -4.81 41.48
CA GLY A 35 21.92 -3.43 41.99
C GLY A 35 22.19 -2.37 40.91
N PRO A 36 23.38 -2.35 40.28
CA PRO A 36 23.70 -1.36 39.25
C PRO A 36 22.84 -1.50 37.98
N ARG A 37 22.34 -2.72 37.67
CA ARG A 37 21.42 -2.92 36.54
C ARG A 37 20.06 -2.29 36.78
N LEU A 38 19.47 -2.46 37.97
CA LEU A 38 18.18 -1.88 38.36
C LEU A 38 18.26 -0.35 38.45
N LEU A 39 19.37 0.18 38.95
CA LEU A 39 19.65 1.62 38.94
C LEU A 39 19.63 2.20 37.53
N ASN A 40 20.40 1.61 36.62
CA ASN A 40 20.44 2.04 35.22
C ASN A 40 19.05 1.95 34.55
N ASP A 41 18.31 0.88 34.87
CA ASP A 41 16.94 0.69 34.37
C ASP A 41 15.98 1.77 34.82
N ALA A 42 16.02 2.14 36.11
CA ALA A 42 15.18 3.19 36.64
C ALA A 42 15.48 4.54 35.98
N PHE A 43 16.76 4.86 35.74
CA PHE A 43 17.13 6.09 35.02
C PHE A 43 16.59 6.12 33.60
N PHE A 44 16.73 5.03 32.82
CA PHE A 44 16.18 4.99 31.46
C PHE A 44 14.67 5.18 31.43
N ILE A 45 13.95 4.58 32.37
CA ILE A 45 12.49 4.66 32.41
C ILE A 45 12.05 6.04 32.89
N ALA A 46 12.75 6.66 33.84
CA ALA A 46 12.49 8.03 34.27
C ALA A 46 12.64 9.01 33.10
N ILE A 47 13.73 8.89 32.33
CA ILE A 47 13.94 9.70 31.11
C ILE A 47 12.82 9.45 30.11
N LEU A 48 12.43 8.19 29.88
CA LEU A 48 11.34 7.83 28.97
C LEU A 48 10.03 8.49 29.39
N ILE A 49 9.66 8.42 30.68
CA ILE A 49 8.45 9.04 31.24
C ILE A 49 8.47 10.55 30.99
N SER A 50 9.59 11.22 31.26
CA SER A 50 9.73 12.67 31.01
C SER A 50 9.68 13.03 29.52
N SER A 51 10.15 12.15 28.63
CA SER A 51 10.17 12.38 27.19
C SER A 51 8.88 12.01 26.45
N ILE A 52 7.91 11.37 27.12
CA ILE A 52 6.80 10.72 26.42
C ILE A 52 5.91 11.71 25.66
N GLU A 53 5.66 12.88 26.23
CA GLU A 53 4.83 13.91 25.56
C GLU A 53 5.51 14.44 24.30
N ILE A 54 6.85 14.59 24.33
CA ILE A 54 7.65 14.98 23.17
C ILE A 54 7.56 13.88 22.09
N ILE A 55 7.65 12.61 22.46
CA ILE A 55 7.52 11.48 21.54
C ILE A 55 6.12 11.47 20.89
N LEU A 56 5.06 11.63 21.69
CA LEU A 56 3.69 11.66 21.17
C LEU A 56 3.47 12.86 20.24
N GLY A 57 3.95 14.05 20.62
CA GLY A 57 3.89 15.24 19.77
C GLY A 57 4.66 15.08 18.46
N PHE A 58 5.83 14.44 18.50
CA PHE A 58 6.60 14.12 17.31
C PHE A 58 5.86 13.14 16.38
N VAL A 59 5.20 12.13 16.94
CA VAL A 59 4.40 11.17 16.15
C VAL A 59 3.19 11.84 15.52
N ASP A 60 2.49 12.72 16.23
CA ASP A 60 1.40 13.51 15.66
C ASP A 60 1.88 14.45 14.55
N TYR A 61 3.04 15.08 14.74
CA TYR A 61 3.66 15.92 13.71
C TYR A 61 4.00 15.13 12.45
N LEU A 62 4.64 13.95 12.59
CA LEU A 62 4.92 13.06 11.46
C LEU A 62 3.64 12.63 10.74
N ARG A 63 2.62 12.23 11.50
CA ARG A 63 1.31 11.85 10.95
C ARG A 63 0.71 12.96 10.11
N GLN A 64 0.78 14.21 10.57
CA GLN A 64 0.25 15.37 9.84
C GLN A 64 1.02 15.65 8.55
N ILE A 65 2.35 15.60 8.57
CA ILE A 65 3.18 15.80 7.36
C ILE A 65 2.90 14.74 6.29
N LEU A 66 2.69 13.50 6.73
CA LEU A 66 2.33 12.40 5.84
C LEU A 66 0.88 12.49 5.32
N GLY A 67 0.11 13.50 5.71
CA GLY A 67 -1.30 13.68 5.32
C GLY A 67 -2.26 12.70 6.01
N GLY A 68 -1.84 12.10 7.13
CA GLY A 68 -2.64 11.11 7.87
C GLY A 68 -3.72 11.76 8.73
N ASP A 69 -4.98 11.64 8.33
CA ASP A 69 -6.12 12.08 9.13
C ASP A 69 -7.00 10.90 9.60
N TRP A 70 -7.24 10.86 10.91
CA TRP A 70 -8.03 9.82 11.57
C TRP A 70 -9.51 9.86 11.18
N SER A 71 -10.07 11.06 11.01
CA SER A 71 -11.47 11.22 10.59
C SER A 71 -11.67 10.65 9.20
N THR A 72 -10.76 10.99 8.28
CA THR A 72 -10.72 10.47 6.91
C THR A 72 -10.58 8.94 6.90
N TYR A 73 -9.68 8.37 7.70
CA TYR A 73 -9.54 6.91 7.80
C TYR A 73 -10.79 6.22 8.34
N LEU A 74 -11.35 6.68 9.45
CA LEU A 74 -12.56 6.08 10.05
C LEU A 74 -13.75 6.18 9.10
N GLY A 75 -13.91 7.33 8.42
CA GLY A 75 -14.93 7.53 7.40
C GLY A 75 -14.74 6.60 6.21
N PHE A 76 -13.52 6.44 5.72
CA PHE A 76 -13.17 5.53 4.62
C PHE A 76 -13.50 4.08 4.96
N VAL A 77 -13.02 3.56 6.09
CA VAL A 77 -13.29 2.17 6.50
C VAL A 77 -14.79 1.94 6.74
N LYS A 78 -15.48 2.90 7.38
CA LYS A 78 -16.93 2.83 7.59
C LYS A 78 -17.70 2.80 6.27
N GLY A 79 -17.33 3.65 5.30
CA GLY A 79 -17.92 3.64 3.97
C GLY A 79 -17.70 2.31 3.25
N MET A 80 -16.49 1.75 3.38
CA MET A 80 -16.15 0.43 2.86
C MET A 80 -16.99 -0.69 3.50
N ILE A 81 -17.25 -0.64 4.81
CA ILE A 81 -18.13 -1.59 5.50
C ILE A 81 -19.57 -1.48 5.00
N VAL A 82 -20.11 -0.26 4.91
CA VAL A 82 -21.48 -0.01 4.43
C VAL A 82 -21.64 -0.52 2.99
N PHE A 83 -20.66 -0.29 2.12
CA PHE A 83 -20.70 -0.79 0.75
C PHE A 83 -20.75 -2.33 0.67
N ARG A 84 -20.00 -3.05 1.51
CA ARG A 84 -20.07 -4.53 1.51
C ARG A 84 -21.36 -5.05 2.15
N SER A 85 -21.87 -4.39 3.19
CA SER A 85 -23.11 -4.82 3.84
C SER A 85 -24.32 -4.64 2.92
N THR A 86 -24.39 -3.54 2.16
CA THR A 86 -25.43 -3.34 1.14
C THR A 86 -25.27 -4.33 -0.02
N ALA A 87 -24.05 -4.62 -0.47
CA ALA A 87 -23.81 -5.63 -1.50
C ALA A 87 -24.30 -7.02 -1.07
N ILE A 88 -24.01 -7.45 0.17
CA ILE A 88 -24.51 -8.72 0.72
C ILE A 88 -26.04 -8.72 0.79
N MET A 89 -26.65 -7.60 1.21
CA MET A 89 -28.11 -7.47 1.28
C MET A 89 -28.77 -7.59 -0.09
N ILE A 90 -28.19 -6.95 -1.12
CA ILE A 90 -28.66 -7.04 -2.50
C ILE A 90 -28.48 -8.47 -3.04
N MET A 91 -27.32 -9.07 -2.82
CA MET A 91 -27.05 -10.45 -3.25
C MET A 91 -27.95 -11.47 -2.57
N SER A 92 -28.27 -11.31 -1.28
CA SER A 92 -29.16 -12.21 -0.55
C SER A 92 -30.61 -12.04 -1.00
N ALA A 93 -31.06 -10.81 -1.28
CA ALA A 93 -32.37 -10.54 -1.88
C ALA A 93 -32.50 -11.20 -3.26
N LEU A 94 -31.48 -11.05 -4.12
CA LEU A 94 -31.39 -11.72 -5.42
C LEU A 94 -31.39 -13.25 -5.27
N ALA A 95 -30.58 -13.81 -4.37
CA ALA A 95 -30.56 -15.25 -4.14
C ALA A 95 -31.93 -15.80 -3.76
N SER A 96 -32.70 -15.08 -2.92
CA SER A 96 -34.02 -15.51 -2.45
C SER A 96 -35.13 -15.42 -3.50
N THR A 97 -34.97 -14.52 -4.48
CA THR A 97 -35.92 -14.34 -5.59
C THR A 97 -35.61 -15.31 -6.73
N LEU A 98 -34.33 -15.46 -7.08
CA LEU A 98 -33.86 -16.37 -8.12
C LEU A 98 -33.92 -17.85 -7.73
N SER A 99 -33.79 -18.19 -6.43
CA SER A 99 -33.92 -19.57 -5.96
C SER A 99 -35.30 -20.18 -6.25
N LYS A 100 -36.34 -19.35 -6.35
CA LYS A 100 -37.69 -19.76 -6.72
C LYS A 100 -37.82 -20.13 -8.20
N ILE A 101 -36.92 -19.63 -9.05
CA ILE A 101 -36.97 -19.80 -10.51
C ILE A 101 -35.95 -20.86 -10.94
N ILE A 102 -34.73 -20.82 -10.42
CA ILE A 102 -33.61 -21.70 -10.81
C ILE A 102 -32.89 -22.23 -9.56
N PRO A 103 -33.11 -23.50 -9.16
CA PRO A 103 -32.60 -24.04 -7.90
C PRO A 103 -31.06 -24.13 -7.81
N GLY A 104 -30.34 -24.08 -8.95
CA GLY A 104 -28.87 -24.13 -8.98
C GLY A 104 -28.14 -22.78 -8.77
N ILE A 105 -28.76 -21.66 -9.18
CA ILE A 105 -28.12 -20.34 -9.14
C ILE A 105 -27.95 -19.83 -7.71
N ALA A 106 -28.88 -20.17 -6.83
CA ALA A 106 -28.83 -19.80 -5.41
C ALA A 106 -27.51 -20.25 -4.76
N ARG A 107 -27.03 -21.47 -5.05
CA ARG A 107 -25.79 -22.00 -4.49
C ARG A 107 -24.55 -21.20 -4.92
N ILE A 108 -24.50 -20.75 -6.18
CA ILE A 108 -23.41 -19.92 -6.71
C ILE A 108 -23.39 -18.55 -6.02
N ILE A 109 -24.57 -17.93 -5.86
CA ILE A 109 -24.69 -16.63 -5.18
C ILE A 109 -24.29 -16.76 -3.70
N THR A 110 -24.67 -17.85 -3.01
CA THR A 110 -24.27 -18.08 -1.61
C THR A 110 -22.75 -18.20 -1.44
N ILE A 111 -22.04 -18.81 -2.38
CA ILE A 111 -20.57 -18.83 -2.36
C ILE A 111 -20.00 -17.41 -2.44
N GLY A 112 -20.54 -16.59 -3.35
CA GLY A 112 -20.17 -15.17 -3.47
C GLY A 112 -20.43 -14.37 -2.19
N ILE A 113 -21.60 -14.59 -1.55
CA ILE A 113 -21.95 -13.96 -0.27
C ILE A 113 -20.91 -14.32 0.81
N ASN A 114 -20.49 -15.57 0.90
CA ASN A 114 -19.49 -15.99 1.89
C ASN A 114 -18.13 -15.28 1.70
N MET A 115 -17.68 -15.10 0.46
CA MET A 115 -16.44 -14.38 0.16
C MET A 115 -16.53 -12.90 0.55
N VAL A 116 -17.64 -12.24 0.19
CA VAL A 116 -17.87 -10.83 0.58
C VAL A 116 -18.01 -10.70 2.10
N SER A 117 -18.62 -11.68 2.76
CA SER A 117 -18.78 -11.71 4.22
C SER A 117 -17.44 -11.85 4.94
N ALA A 118 -16.53 -12.70 4.45
CA ALA A 118 -15.15 -12.79 4.96
C ALA A 118 -14.42 -11.43 4.87
N SER A 119 -14.58 -10.73 3.74
CA SER A 119 -14.00 -9.38 3.58
C SER A 119 -14.61 -8.35 4.55
N LEU A 120 -15.91 -8.47 4.85
CA LEU A 120 -16.60 -7.60 5.81
C LEU A 120 -16.06 -7.81 7.22
N TYR A 121 -15.87 -9.07 7.65
CA TYR A 121 -15.29 -9.36 8.97
C TYR A 121 -13.87 -8.80 9.11
N ALA A 122 -13.05 -8.90 8.06
CA ALA A 122 -11.70 -8.31 8.06
C ALA A 122 -11.75 -6.77 8.21
N LEU A 123 -12.64 -6.10 7.48
CA LEU A 123 -12.83 -4.64 7.59
C LEU A 123 -13.38 -4.23 8.97
N MET A 124 -14.26 -5.03 9.56
CA MET A 124 -14.79 -4.77 10.90
C MET A 124 -13.71 -4.91 11.98
N LEU A 125 -12.83 -5.91 11.86
CA LEU A 125 -11.67 -6.05 12.74
C LEU A 125 -10.72 -4.87 12.59
N LEU A 126 -10.41 -4.46 11.35
CA LEU A 126 -9.57 -3.29 11.08
C LEU A 126 -10.17 -2.00 11.68
N TYR A 127 -11.49 -1.83 11.58
CA TYR A 127 -12.21 -0.69 12.16
C TYR A 127 -12.14 -0.71 13.69
N PHE A 128 -12.40 -1.86 14.32
CA PHE A 128 -12.29 -2.03 15.76
C PHE A 128 -10.87 -1.75 16.26
N LEU A 129 -9.86 -2.32 15.59
CA LEU A 129 -8.46 -2.05 15.87
C LEU A 129 -8.15 -0.55 15.77
N GLY A 130 -8.65 0.11 14.72
CA GLY A 130 -8.51 1.55 14.54
C GLY A 130 -9.11 2.37 15.67
N LEU A 131 -10.30 2.01 16.15
CA LEU A 131 -10.93 2.67 17.30
C LEU A 131 -10.15 2.47 18.59
N VAL A 132 -9.68 1.24 18.84
CA VAL A 132 -8.86 0.92 20.02
C VAL A 132 -7.59 1.76 20.03
N ILE A 133 -6.92 1.92 18.88
CA ILE A 133 -5.73 2.75 18.79
C ILE A 133 -6.07 4.23 18.91
N PHE A 134 -7.08 4.74 18.20
CA PHE A 134 -7.41 6.16 18.19
C PHE A 134 -7.80 6.68 19.58
N TYR A 135 -8.71 6.00 20.28
CA TYR A 135 -9.14 6.40 21.62
C TYR A 135 -8.19 5.89 22.72
N GLY A 136 -7.49 4.79 22.48
CA GLY A 136 -6.67 4.13 23.49
C GLY A 136 -5.18 4.47 23.43
N MET A 137 -4.69 5.25 22.46
CA MET A 137 -3.25 5.52 22.25
C MET A 137 -2.53 5.93 23.54
N ALA A 138 -3.03 6.95 24.24
CA ALA A 138 -2.44 7.43 25.49
C ALA A 138 -2.48 6.37 26.61
N SER A 139 -3.57 5.59 26.68
CA SER A 139 -3.72 4.50 27.67
C SER A 139 -2.79 3.33 27.37
N LEU A 140 -2.64 2.94 26.11
CA LEU A 140 -1.74 1.89 25.66
C LEU A 140 -0.29 2.27 25.91
N VAL A 141 0.13 3.47 25.51
CA VAL A 141 1.49 3.96 25.73
C VAL A 141 1.80 4.03 27.24
N SER A 142 0.90 4.59 28.04
CA SER A 142 1.12 4.66 29.49
C SER A 142 1.14 3.29 30.17
N LEU A 143 0.31 2.34 29.71
CA LEU A 143 0.37 0.94 30.16
C LEU A 143 1.70 0.27 29.77
N GLY A 144 2.18 0.51 28.55
CA GLY A 144 3.45 -0.02 28.07
C GLY A 144 4.64 0.51 28.88
N VAL A 145 4.66 1.81 29.19
CA VAL A 145 5.68 2.41 30.07
C VAL A 145 5.57 1.87 31.50
N ALA A 146 4.36 1.69 32.04
CA ALA A 146 4.17 1.07 33.35
C ALA A 146 4.69 -0.38 33.41
N LEU A 147 4.47 -1.17 32.36
CA LEU A 147 5.02 -2.53 32.25
C LEU A 147 6.55 -2.53 32.14
N MET A 148 7.16 -1.51 31.53
CA MET A 148 8.62 -1.35 31.55
C MET A 148 9.16 -1.02 32.94
N ALA A 149 8.40 -0.24 33.73
CA ALA A 149 8.76 0.20 35.08
C ALA A 149 8.76 -0.90 36.14
N VAL A 150 8.23 -2.09 35.81
CA VAL A 150 8.24 -3.25 36.71
C VAL A 150 9.69 -3.68 36.99
N PRO A 151 10.06 -3.88 38.26
CA PRO A 151 11.42 -4.27 38.63
C PRO A 151 11.79 -5.64 38.07
N PHE A 152 13.10 -5.92 38.02
CA PHE A 152 13.67 -7.19 37.53
C PHE A 152 13.40 -7.50 36.05
N ARG A 153 12.91 -6.52 35.27
CA ARG A 153 12.71 -6.62 33.81
C ARG A 153 11.72 -7.71 33.36
N ILE A 154 10.87 -8.22 34.25
CA ILE A 154 9.98 -9.37 33.96
C ILE A 154 9.04 -9.05 32.79
N SER A 155 8.50 -7.83 32.73
CA SER A 155 7.52 -7.39 31.72
C SER A 155 8.08 -6.39 30.70
N ARG A 156 9.40 -6.14 30.70
CA ARG A 156 9.98 -5.08 29.86
C ARG A 156 9.76 -5.29 28.37
N ALA A 157 9.85 -6.53 27.90
CA ALA A 157 9.60 -6.86 26.49
C ALA A 157 8.13 -6.57 26.09
N ALA A 158 7.17 -6.93 26.95
CA ALA A 158 5.77 -6.64 26.74
C ALA A 158 5.50 -5.12 26.72
N GLY A 159 6.12 -4.38 27.63
CA GLY A 159 6.03 -2.91 27.65
C GLY A 159 6.56 -2.27 26.36
N ALA A 160 7.73 -2.70 25.88
CA ALA A 160 8.32 -2.23 24.62
C ALA A 160 7.46 -2.51 23.40
N PHE A 161 6.91 -3.72 23.33
CA PHE A 161 5.99 -4.11 22.29
C PHE A 161 4.75 -3.22 22.28
N LEU A 162 4.14 -2.99 23.45
CA LEU A 162 2.90 -2.23 23.57
C LEU A 162 3.09 -0.76 23.17
N VAL A 163 4.20 -0.13 23.61
CA VAL A 163 4.55 1.24 23.18
C VAL A 163 4.76 1.30 21.67
N SER A 164 5.57 0.39 21.12
CA SER A 164 5.88 0.38 19.68
C SER A 164 4.63 0.13 18.84
N PHE A 165 3.80 -0.82 19.24
CA PHE A 165 2.52 -1.14 18.61
C PHE A 165 1.60 0.08 18.59
N ALA A 166 1.42 0.75 19.73
CA ALA A 166 0.56 1.93 19.81
C ALA A 166 1.07 3.05 18.88
N LEU A 167 2.36 3.36 18.89
CA LEU A 167 2.93 4.44 18.07
C LEU A 167 2.87 4.13 16.57
N VAL A 168 3.32 2.93 16.17
CA VAL A 168 3.37 2.54 14.75
C VAL A 168 1.97 2.48 14.15
N PHE A 169 1.01 1.83 14.83
CA PHE A 169 -0.36 1.78 14.31
C PHE A 169 -1.04 3.14 14.33
N TYR A 170 -0.71 3.99 15.31
CA TYR A 170 -1.29 5.33 15.36
C TYR A 170 -0.84 6.19 14.17
N LEU A 171 0.41 6.02 13.74
CA LEU A 171 0.94 6.69 12.56
C LEU A 171 0.46 6.02 11.26
N ALA A 172 0.50 4.69 11.17
CA ALA A 172 0.30 3.97 9.91
C ALA A 172 -1.17 3.83 9.48
N LEU A 173 -2.11 3.60 10.41
CA LEU A 173 -3.52 3.36 10.03
C LEU A 173 -4.15 4.54 9.28
N PRO A 174 -3.96 5.81 9.69
CA PRO A 174 -4.47 6.96 8.95
C PRO A 174 -3.97 7.08 7.50
N LEU A 175 -2.80 6.52 7.20
CA LEU A 175 -2.24 6.53 5.84
C LEU A 175 -2.86 5.48 4.91
N TYR A 176 -3.59 4.50 5.45
CA TYR A 176 -4.13 3.38 4.68
C TYR A 176 -4.94 3.79 3.43
N PRO A 177 -5.86 4.79 3.48
CA PRO A 177 -6.62 5.20 2.30
C PRO A 177 -5.73 5.75 1.18
N GLN A 178 -4.71 6.54 1.53
CA GLN A 178 -3.77 7.11 0.57
C GLN A 178 -2.89 6.02 -0.05
N PHE A 179 -2.45 5.07 0.76
CA PHE A 179 -1.71 3.90 0.28
C PHE A 179 -2.51 3.08 -0.73
N LEU A 180 -3.81 2.88 -0.49
CA LEU A 180 -4.67 2.20 -1.45
C LEU A 180 -4.81 2.98 -2.75
N LEU A 181 -4.96 4.31 -2.70
CA LEU A 181 -5.02 5.14 -3.91
C LEU A 181 -3.71 5.07 -4.70
N PHE A 182 -2.57 5.04 -4.02
CA PHE A 182 -1.26 4.91 -4.66
C PHE A 182 -1.08 3.57 -5.37
N ILE A 183 -1.57 2.46 -4.78
CA ILE A 183 -1.50 1.14 -5.43
C ILE A 183 -2.56 1.00 -6.53
N ALA A 184 -3.77 1.51 -6.29
CA ALA A 184 -4.90 1.36 -7.20
C ALA A 184 -4.87 2.36 -8.36
N SER A 185 -4.07 3.43 -8.29
CA SER A 185 -3.90 4.34 -9.41
C SER A 185 -3.36 3.55 -10.60
N PRO A 186 -4.10 3.47 -11.72
CA PRO A 186 -3.49 2.94 -12.93
C PRO A 186 -2.27 3.82 -13.20
N LEU A 187 -1.11 3.18 -13.41
CA LEU A 187 0.05 3.85 -13.99
C LEU A 187 -0.48 4.75 -15.11
N PRO A 188 -0.02 6.01 -15.25
CA PRO A 188 -0.36 6.77 -16.44
C PRO A 188 0.07 5.88 -17.60
N ARG A 189 -0.92 5.28 -18.26
CA ARG A 189 -0.82 4.92 -19.66
C ARG A 189 -0.65 6.29 -20.28
N SER A 190 0.58 6.79 -20.31
CA SER A 190 1.03 7.59 -21.42
C SER A 190 0.51 6.79 -22.60
N ALA A 191 -0.58 7.26 -23.21
CA ALA A 191 -0.89 6.84 -24.54
C ALA A 191 0.44 7.05 -25.24
N LEU A 192 1.14 5.96 -25.59
CA LEU A 192 2.11 6.10 -26.64
C LEU A 192 1.26 6.65 -27.77
N ASP A 193 1.42 7.94 -28.03
CA ASP A 193 0.86 8.65 -29.15
C ASP A 193 1.59 8.12 -30.39
N VAL A 194 1.45 6.81 -30.61
CA VAL A 194 1.87 6.19 -31.85
C VAL A 194 0.82 6.65 -32.83
N SER A 195 1.17 7.71 -33.56
CA SER A 195 0.42 8.09 -34.73
C SER A 195 0.53 6.93 -35.72
N ILE A 196 -0.47 6.06 -35.72
CA ILE A 196 -0.55 5.00 -36.71
C ILE A 196 -0.87 5.69 -38.03
N VAL A 197 0.14 5.80 -38.89
CA VAL A 197 -0.02 6.38 -40.23
C VAL A 197 -0.61 5.32 -41.14
N TYR A 198 -1.90 5.40 -41.40
CA TYR A 198 -2.57 4.62 -42.44
C TYR A 198 -2.39 5.31 -43.79
N GLY A 199 -1.93 4.57 -44.80
CA GLY A 199 -1.78 5.08 -46.16
C GLY A 199 -1.76 3.98 -47.20
N ASN A 200 -2.46 4.20 -48.31
CA ASN A 200 -2.37 3.32 -49.48
C ASN A 200 -1.09 3.64 -50.26
N VAL A 201 -0.34 2.61 -50.61
CA VAL A 201 0.88 2.72 -51.43
C VAL A 201 0.50 2.47 -52.89
N TYR A 202 0.70 3.49 -53.75
CA TYR A 202 0.42 3.39 -55.19
C TYR A 202 1.72 3.39 -55.98
N CYS A 203 1.81 2.53 -57.00
CA CYS A 203 2.95 2.57 -57.92
C CYS A 203 2.84 3.74 -58.88
N SER A 204 1.63 4.09 -59.31
CA SER A 204 1.26 5.21 -60.18
C SER A 204 -0.17 5.64 -59.85
N PRO A 205 -0.62 6.87 -60.19
CA PRO A 205 -2.00 7.29 -59.92
C PRO A 205 -3.01 6.29 -60.50
N GLY A 206 -3.79 5.63 -59.63
CA GLY A 206 -4.78 4.62 -60.02
C GLY A 206 -4.31 3.17 -60.11
N CYS A 207 -3.04 2.86 -59.80
CA CYS A 207 -2.52 1.49 -59.81
C CYS A 207 -2.00 1.08 -58.41
N PHE A 208 -2.67 0.10 -57.79
CA PHE A 208 -2.30 -0.48 -56.51
C PHE A 208 -1.06 -1.38 -56.66
N LEU A 209 -0.22 -1.43 -55.63
CA LEU A 209 0.87 -2.41 -55.55
C LEU A 209 0.33 -3.75 -55.06
N ASP A 210 0.28 -4.76 -55.94
CA ASP A 210 -0.13 -6.14 -55.61
C ASP A 210 0.94 -6.93 -54.83
N GLY A 211 2.15 -6.37 -54.66
CA GLY A 211 3.23 -6.96 -53.89
C GLY A 211 4.49 -6.11 -53.97
N GLY A 212 5.30 -6.13 -52.90
CA GLY A 212 6.53 -5.36 -52.82
C GLY A 212 7.08 -5.31 -51.42
N PHE A 213 8.06 -4.45 -51.18
CA PHE A 213 8.53 -4.14 -49.84
C PHE A 213 8.36 -2.65 -49.56
N VAL A 214 7.91 -2.31 -48.35
CA VAL A 214 7.86 -0.94 -47.86
C VAL A 214 8.90 -0.80 -46.75
N GLY A 215 9.81 0.14 -46.92
CA GLY A 215 10.70 0.58 -45.87
C GLY A 215 10.41 2.03 -45.52
N ILE A 216 10.64 2.38 -44.27
CA ILE A 216 10.48 3.76 -43.81
C ILE A 216 11.89 4.33 -43.60
N LYS A 217 12.17 5.45 -44.26
CA LYS A 217 13.40 6.20 -44.04
C LYS A 217 13.13 7.32 -43.03
N VAL A 218 13.72 7.22 -41.85
CA VAL A 218 13.63 8.22 -40.79
C VAL A 218 14.98 8.92 -40.68
N GLY A 219 15.08 10.14 -41.22
CA GLY A 219 16.36 10.86 -41.28
C GLY A 219 17.37 10.15 -42.19
N ASN A 220 18.53 9.76 -41.62
CA ASN A 220 19.55 8.98 -42.31
C ASN A 220 19.42 7.46 -42.10
N ASP A 221 18.60 7.02 -41.16
CA ASP A 221 18.38 5.60 -40.87
C ASP A 221 17.22 5.04 -41.70
N TYR A 222 17.37 3.79 -42.07
CA TYR A 222 16.40 3.05 -42.88
C TYR A 222 15.88 1.88 -42.08
N ILE A 223 14.58 1.88 -41.80
CA ILE A 223 13.92 0.83 -41.05
C ILE A 223 13.15 -0.07 -42.03
N GLY A 224 13.73 -1.26 -42.21
CA GLY A 224 13.13 -2.43 -42.88
C GLY A 224 13.09 -2.37 -44.40
N PRO A 225 13.02 -3.52 -45.07
CA PRO A 225 11.94 -3.71 -46.03
C PRO A 225 10.90 -4.67 -45.45
N VAL A 226 9.72 -4.15 -45.07
CA VAL A 226 8.56 -4.95 -44.68
C VAL A 226 7.85 -5.43 -45.95
N LYS A 227 7.70 -6.75 -46.09
CA LYS A 227 7.03 -7.33 -47.26
C LYS A 227 5.55 -6.98 -47.23
N LEU A 228 5.05 -6.35 -48.29
CA LEU A 228 3.62 -6.21 -48.53
C LEU A 228 3.07 -7.60 -48.87
N GLY A 229 2.12 -8.07 -48.06
CA GLY A 229 1.35 -9.27 -48.37
C GLY A 229 0.68 -9.11 -49.72
N THR A 230 0.84 -10.10 -50.60
CA THR A 230 0.04 -10.21 -51.81
C THR A 230 -1.42 -10.29 -51.38
N GLY A 231 -2.31 -9.48 -51.96
CA GLY A 231 -3.73 -9.36 -51.59
C GLY A 231 -4.59 -10.60 -51.84
N ARG A 232 -4.12 -11.78 -51.44
CA ARG A 232 -4.89 -13.01 -51.34
C ARG A 232 -5.16 -13.25 -49.85
N GLN A 233 -6.43 -13.28 -49.52
CA GLN A 233 -7.02 -13.17 -48.18
C GLN A 233 -6.81 -14.40 -47.29
N ASP A 234 -5.64 -15.05 -47.35
CA ASP A 234 -5.41 -16.35 -46.72
C ASP A 234 -4.16 -16.45 -45.83
N ASP A 235 -3.29 -15.42 -45.76
CA ASP A 235 -2.10 -15.48 -44.91
C ASP A 235 -2.19 -14.50 -43.71
N PRO A 236 -2.12 -14.98 -42.45
CA PRO A 236 -2.11 -14.12 -41.27
C PRO A 236 -0.74 -13.45 -41.14
N PHE A 237 -0.68 -12.13 -41.29
CA PHE A 237 0.53 -11.37 -41.00
C PHE A 237 0.61 -10.99 -39.52
N ASP A 238 1.68 -11.46 -38.88
CA ASP A 238 2.27 -10.85 -37.69
C ASP A 238 2.77 -9.45 -38.06
N ALA A 239 2.04 -8.42 -37.64
CA ALA A 239 2.46 -7.03 -37.78
C ALA A 239 3.43 -6.70 -36.63
N GLU A 240 4.72 -6.60 -36.94
CA GLU A 240 5.71 -6.07 -36.01
C GLU A 240 5.56 -4.54 -35.94
N GLU A 241 5.22 -4.06 -34.75
CA GLU A 241 4.85 -2.67 -34.43
C GLU A 241 6.13 -1.80 -34.37
N ILE A 242 6.27 -0.83 -35.28
CA ILE A 242 7.43 0.06 -35.33
C ILE A 242 7.02 1.44 -34.85
N HIS A 243 7.65 1.88 -33.76
CA HIS A 243 7.44 3.18 -33.15
C HIS A 243 8.22 4.29 -33.88
N ASP A 244 7.56 5.43 -34.03
CA ASP A 244 8.11 6.76 -34.32
C ASP A 244 8.47 7.07 -35.79
N VAL A 245 7.53 7.69 -36.53
CA VAL A 245 7.75 8.11 -37.92
C VAL A 245 7.14 9.47 -38.19
N GLN A 246 7.98 10.52 -38.28
CA GLN A 246 7.53 11.87 -38.65
C GLN A 246 7.47 12.13 -40.17
N ARG A 247 8.02 11.27 -41.04
CA ARG A 247 7.87 11.38 -42.52
C ARG A 247 7.92 10.03 -43.23
N LEU A 248 6.94 9.78 -44.09
CA LEU A 248 6.84 8.55 -44.90
C LEU A 248 7.48 8.78 -46.28
N TYR A 249 8.50 8.00 -46.63
CA TYR A 249 9.10 7.99 -47.98
C TYR A 249 8.94 6.59 -48.58
N ILE A 250 8.23 6.48 -49.70
CA ILE A 250 8.06 5.23 -50.46
C ILE A 250 9.15 5.15 -51.53
N LEU A 251 10.02 4.14 -51.47
CA LEU A 251 11.04 3.89 -52.49
C LEU A 251 10.47 3.03 -53.62
N ARG A 252 10.54 3.53 -54.85
CA ARG A 252 10.14 2.84 -56.08
C ARG A 252 11.31 2.03 -56.63
N CYS A 253 11.12 0.74 -56.90
CA CYS A 253 12.05 -0.03 -57.72
C CYS A 253 11.93 0.44 -59.19
N HIS A 254 13.08 0.77 -59.77
CA HIS A 254 13.31 1.36 -61.10
C HIS A 254 12.82 2.80 -61.33
N GLY A 255 13.79 3.73 -61.32
CA GLY A 255 13.64 5.11 -61.80
C GLY A 255 13.27 6.10 -60.71
N THR A 256 14.27 6.83 -60.22
CA THR A 256 14.23 7.82 -59.13
C THR A 256 13.25 8.97 -59.41
N GLN A 257 12.21 9.08 -58.58
CA GLN A 257 11.65 10.37 -58.15
C GLN A 257 11.17 10.28 -56.69
N VAL A 258 11.62 11.23 -55.87
CA VAL A 258 11.26 11.37 -54.46
C VAL A 258 10.03 12.25 -54.36
N LEU A 259 8.89 11.69 -53.94
CA LEU A 259 7.71 12.49 -53.60
C LEU A 259 7.88 13.04 -52.18
N HIS A 260 8.23 14.33 -52.09
CA HIS A 260 8.17 15.07 -50.84
C HIS A 260 6.71 15.44 -50.56
N LYS A 261 6.13 14.86 -49.50
CA LYS A 261 4.96 15.44 -48.86
C LYS A 261 5.39 16.05 -47.54
N HIS A 262 5.44 17.38 -47.50
CA HIS A 262 5.51 18.10 -46.23
C HIS A 262 4.14 17.99 -45.56
N VAL A 263 4.11 17.30 -44.42
CA VAL A 263 3.13 17.51 -43.36
C VAL A 263 3.92 18.06 -42.17
#